data_AF-A0A930YM51-F1
#
_entry.id   AF-A0A930YM51-F1
#
_cell.length_a   1.000
_cell.length_b   1.000
_cell.length_c   1.000
_cell.angle_alpha   90.00
_cell.angle_beta   90.00
_cell.angle_gamma   90.00
#
_symmetry.space_group_name_H-M   'P 1'
#
loop_
_entity.id
_entity.type
_entity.pdbx_description
1 polymer ?
#
loop_
_entity_poly.entity_id
_entity_poly.type
_entity_poly.pdbx_seq_one_letter_code
_entity_poly.pdbx_strand_id
1 'polypeptide(L)' 'MIVLGLILLIIGLVASIPILTTIGVILIIVGLVLNLVPIGGTRRRVY' A
#
# COMPACT_ATOMS: atom_id res chain seq x y z
N MET A 1 -3.51 4.34 2.79
CA MET A 1 -2.44 3.84 1.88
C MET A 1 -2.47 2.32 1.74
N ILE A 2 -2.54 1.55 2.84
CA ILE A 2 -2.67 0.07 2.81
C ILE A 2 -3.86 -0.41 1.97
N VAL A 3 -5.03 0.21 2.10
CA VAL A 3 -6.22 -0.14 1.31
C VAL A 3 -5.98 0.04 -0.20
N LEU A 4 -5.31 1.12 -0.60
CA LEU A 4 -4.93 1.35 -2.01
C LEU A 4 -3.89 0.31 -2.49
N GLY A 5 -2.93 -0.05 -1.64
CA GLY A 5 -1.94 -1.10 -1.93
C GLY A 5 -2.57 -2.49 -2.07
N LEU A 6 -3.54 -2.83 -1.21
CA LEU A 6 -4.35 -4.05 -1.31
C LEU A 6 -5.13 -4.13 -2.62
N ILE A 7 -5.80 -3.03 -3.01
CA ILE A 7 -6.55 -2.95 -4.26
C ILE A 7 -5.61 -3.15 -5.47
N LEU A 8 -4.44 -2.50 -5.49
CA LEU A 8 -3.46 -2.66 -6.56
C LEU A 8 -2.86 -4.07 -6.62
N LEU A 9 -2.60 -4.71 -5.47
CA LEU A 9 -2.10 -6.09 -5.40
C LEU A 9 -3.10 -7.07 -6.00
N ILE A 10 -4.39 -6.94 -5.67
CA ILE A 10 -5.46 -7.78 -6.19
C ILE A 10 -5.58 -7.61 -7.71
N ILE A 11 -5.56 -6.37 -8.22
CA ILE A 11 -5.64 -6.09 -9.66
C ILE A 11 -4.40 -6.62 -10.41
N GLY A 12 -3.20 -6.44 -9.86
CA GLY A 12 -1.96 -6.95 -10.46
C GLY A 12 -1.94 -8.47 -10.58
N LEU A 13 -2.47 -9.17 -9.56
CA LEU A 13 -2.56 -10.63 -9.56
C LEU A 13 -3.58 -11.14 -10.58
N VAL A 14 -4.73 -10.46 -10.72
CA VAL A 14 -5.79 -10.81 -11.69
C VAL A 14 -5.37 -10.51 -13.13
N ALA A 15 -4.67 -9.39 -13.36
CA ALA A 15 -4.24 -8.98 -14.69
C ALA A 15 -2.93 -9.64 -15.17
N SER A 16 -2.26 -10.44 -14.33
CA SER A 16 -0.92 -11.03 -14.59
C SER A 16 0.12 -10.00 -15.08
N ILE A 17 0.04 -8.75 -14.62
CA ILE A 17 0.99 -7.70 -14.99
C ILE A 17 2.07 -7.61 -13.91
N PRO A 18 3.32 -8.06 -14.19
CA PRO A 18 4.38 -8.15 -13.18
C PRO A 18 4.81 -6.79 -12.61
N ILE A 19 4.66 -5.71 -13.37
CA ILE A 19 4.96 -4.36 -12.86
C ILE A 19 3.96 -3.92 -11.79
N LEU A 20 2.68 -4.30 -11.94
CA LEU A 20 1.60 -3.85 -11.08
C LEU A 20 1.58 -4.63 -9.76
N THR A 21 1.91 -5.92 -9.80
CA THR A 21 2.14 -6.73 -8.59
C THR A 21 3.34 -6.21 -7.80
N THR A 22 4.46 -5.88 -8.46
CA THR A 22 5.66 -5.34 -7.81
C THR A 22 5.35 -4.03 -7.07
N ILE A 23 4.64 -3.10 -7.73
CA ILE A 23 4.24 -1.83 -7.11
C ILE A 23 3.25 -2.06 -5.96
N GLY A 24 2.27 -2.95 -6.12
CA GLY A 24 1.31 -3.30 -5.06
C GLY A 24 1.98 -3.89 -3.81
N VAL A 25 2.95 -4.79 -4.00
CA VAL A 25 3.74 -5.37 -2.91
C VAL A 25 4.55 -4.29 -2.18
N ILE A 26 5.24 -3.40 -2.89
CA ILE A 26 6.01 -2.31 -2.28
C ILE A 26 5.11 -1.40 -1.44
N LEU A 27 3.93 -1.02 -1.96
CA LEU A 27 2.99 -0.18 -1.22
C LEU A 27 2.42 -0.86 0.02
N ILE A 28 2.22 -2.18 0.00
CA ILE A 28 1.83 -2.96 1.19
C ILE A 28 2.96 -2.96 2.20
N ILE A 29 4.20 -3.26 1.80
CA ILE A 29 5.35 -3.33 2.72
C ILE A 29 5.59 -1.95 3.36
N VAL A 30 5.65 -0.87 2.58
CA VAL A 30 5.84 0.48 3.10
C VAL A 30 4.66 0.91 3.97
N GLY A 31 3.43 0.57 3.55
CA GLY A 31 2.23 0.85 4.32
C GLY A 31 2.22 0.15 5.68
N LEU A 32 2.67 -1.10 5.74
CA LEU A 32 2.82 -1.87 6.98
C LEU A 32 3.94 -1.28 7.84
N VAL A 33 5.12 -1.01 7.29
CA VAL A 33 6.25 -0.45 8.03
C VAL A 33 5.89 0.89 8.68
N LEU A 34 5.26 1.80 7.94
CA LEU A 34 4.84 3.11 8.48
C LEU A 34 3.65 3.03 9.46
N ASN A 35 2.91 1.92 9.47
CA ASN A 35 1.80 1.70 10.41
C ASN A 35 2.26 0.99 11.70
N LEU A 36 3.22 0.07 11.60
CA LEU A 36 3.79 -0.72 12.69
C LEU A 36 4.96 -0.01 13.40
N VAL A 37 5.76 0.76 12.67
CA VAL A 37 6.78 1.66 13.21
C VAL A 37 6.21 3.08 13.14
N PRO A 38 5.91 3.74 14.27
CA PRO A 38 5.32 5.08 14.26
C PRO A 38 6.40 6.12 13.90
N ILE A 39 6.86 6.11 12.65
CA ILE A 39 7.67 7.16 12.03
C ILE A 39 6.73 8.00 11.18
N GLY A 40 6.42 9.20 11.67
CA GLY A 40 5.80 10.25 10.88
C GLY A 40 4.28 10.29 10.97
N GLY A 41 3.78 11.18 11.83
CA GLY A 41 2.39 11.34 12.18
C GLY A 41 1.44 11.52 11.00
N THR A 42 0.31 10.83 11.10
CA THR A 42 -0.87 11.14 10.31
C THR A 42 -1.36 12.54 10.70
N ARG A 43 -1.18 13.52 9.80
CA ARG A 43 -2.01 14.74 9.81
C ARG A 43 -3.45 14.30 9.59
N ARG A 44 -4.13 14.04 10.70
CA ARG A 44 -5.58 13.91 10.82
C ARG A 44 -6.17 15.24 10.36
N ARG A 45 -6.49 15.39 9.07
CA ARG A 45 -7.43 16.42 8.64
C ARG A 45 -8.82 15.91 8.99
N VAL A 46 -9.19 16.13 10.24
CA VAL A 46 -10.59 16.27 10.67
C VAL A 46 -11.10 17.59 10.11
N TYR A 47 -11.85 17.51 9.02
CA TYR A 47 -13.00 18.36 8.68
C TYR A 47 -13.88 17.53 7.74
#